data_AF-A0A955V733-F1
#
_entry.id   AF-A0A955V733-F1
#
_cell.length_a   1.000
_cell.length_b   1.000
_cell.length_c   1.000
_cell.angle_alpha   90.00
_cell.angle_beta   90.00
_cell.angle_gamma   90.00
#
_symmetry.space_group_name_H-M   'P 1'
#
loop_
_entity.id
_entity.type
_entity.pdbx_description
1 polymer ?
#
loop_
_entity_poly.entity_id
_entity_poly.type
_entity_poly.pdbx_seq_one_letter_code
_entity_poly.pdbx_strand_id
1 'polypeptide(L)'
;AGRPVADVARDKHVDTKITSFAHAGPAVLWVLGAGPRDDSPQIAVDRATGRLVRVTERSGGDDGPAAGHAVTVELGWPAAAPESPFPERVTIAQDGARPVVLGLSFVSVGDPLDADLFAPLGASPSP
;
A
#
# COMPACT_ATOMS: atom_id res chain seq x y z
N ALA A 1 3.98 -30.90 -0.99
CA ALA A 1 5.26 -30.24 -1.36
C ALA A 1 4.96 -28.98 -2.15
N GLY A 2 5.74 -27.91 -1.97
CA GLY A 2 5.58 -26.65 -2.70
C GLY A 2 6.18 -26.71 -4.10
N ARG A 3 5.73 -25.82 -4.99
CA ARG A 3 6.33 -25.59 -6.31
C ARG A 3 7.58 -24.70 -6.18
N PRO A 4 8.61 -24.85 -7.03
CA PRO A 4 9.73 -23.90 -7.07
C PRO A 4 9.26 -22.47 -7.34
N VAL A 5 9.81 -21.49 -6.62
CA VAL A 5 9.44 -20.06 -6.74
C VAL A 5 9.61 -19.56 -8.18
N ALA A 6 10.66 -20.01 -8.87
CA ALA A 6 10.91 -19.65 -10.27
C ALA A 6 9.79 -20.11 -11.21
N ASP A 7 9.16 -21.27 -10.96
CA ASP A 7 8.06 -21.76 -11.78
C ASP A 7 6.77 -20.99 -11.50
N VAL A 8 6.52 -20.63 -10.24
CA VAL A 8 5.37 -19.79 -9.87
C VAL A 8 5.51 -18.39 -10.48
N ALA A 9 6.71 -17.80 -10.43
CA ALA A 9 6.98 -16.49 -11.03
C ALA A 9 6.79 -16.52 -12.55
N ARG A 10 7.27 -17.58 -13.22
CA ARG A 10 7.09 -17.79 -14.67
C ARG A 10 5.61 -17.88 -15.05
N ASP A 11 4.83 -18.70 -14.33
CA ASP A 11 3.38 -18.85 -14.56
C ASP A 11 2.60 -17.55 -14.37
N LYS A 12 3.09 -16.67 -13.50
CA LYS A 12 2.45 -15.39 -13.15
C LYS A 12 3.03 -14.21 -13.93
N HIS A 13 3.90 -14.44 -14.90
CA HIS A 13 4.56 -13.40 -15.69
C HIS A 13 5.27 -12.34 -14.83
N VAL A 14 5.85 -12.75 -13.69
CA VAL A 14 6.58 -11.84 -12.80
C VAL A 14 8.03 -11.72 -13.28
N ASP A 15 8.50 -10.49 -13.49
CA ASP A 15 9.91 -10.24 -13.79
C ASP A 15 10.76 -10.35 -12.52
N THR A 16 11.39 -11.50 -12.34
CA THR A 16 12.25 -11.80 -11.20
C THR A 16 13.60 -11.07 -11.22
N LYS A 17 13.94 -10.33 -12.29
CA LYS A 17 15.14 -9.49 -12.32
C LYS A 17 14.97 -8.21 -11.50
N ILE A 18 13.73 -7.77 -11.34
CA ILE A 18 13.37 -6.55 -10.61
C ILE A 18 12.46 -6.84 -9.41
N THR A 19 11.97 -8.07 -9.26
CA THR A 19 11.06 -8.46 -8.17
C THR A 19 11.77 -9.34 -7.16
N SER A 20 11.81 -8.91 -5.90
CA SER A 20 12.27 -9.73 -4.77
C SER A 20 11.07 -10.30 -4.02
N PHE A 21 11.18 -11.55 -3.57
CA PHE A 21 10.13 -12.25 -2.84
C PHE A 21 10.56 -12.48 -1.39
N ALA A 22 9.68 -12.16 -0.44
CA ALA A 22 9.83 -12.60 0.94
C ALA A 22 8.49 -13.10 1.50
N HIS A 23 8.53 -13.87 2.58
CA HIS A 23 7.33 -14.32 3.27
C HIS A 23 7.46 -14.07 4.77
N ALA A 24 6.38 -13.62 5.41
CA ALA A 24 6.32 -13.40 6.85
C ALA A 24 4.98 -13.92 7.38
N GLY A 25 5.00 -15.09 8.02
CA GLY A 25 3.79 -15.74 8.54
C GLY A 25 2.72 -15.96 7.45
N PRO A 26 1.47 -15.48 7.63
CA PRO A 26 0.42 -15.61 6.63
C PRO A 26 0.55 -14.63 5.45
N ALA A 27 1.45 -13.64 5.49
CA ALA A 27 1.60 -12.63 4.45
C ALA A 27 2.67 -13.02 3.41
N VAL A 28 2.39 -12.72 2.13
CA VAL A 28 3.42 -12.72 1.09
C VAL A 28 3.86 -11.28 0.89
N LEU A 29 5.15 -11.03 1.07
CA LEU A 29 5.75 -9.74 0.72
C LEU A 29 6.13 -9.78 -0.75
N TRP A 30 5.46 -8.95 -1.56
CA TRP A 30 5.78 -8.74 -2.96
C TRP A 30 6.61 -7.49 -3.07
N VAL A 31 7.93 -7.64 -3.17
CA VAL A 31 8.77 -6.47 -3.39
C VAL A 31 8.89 -6.24 -4.89
N LEU A 32 7.91 -5.53 -5.45
CA LEU A 32 8.01 -5.01 -6.82
C LEU A 32 9.14 -3.97 -6.85
N GLY A 33 10.14 -4.17 -7.70
CA GLY A 33 11.22 -3.20 -7.90
C GLY A 33 12.38 -3.25 -6.92
N ALA A 34 12.43 -4.17 -5.93
CA ALA A 34 13.60 -4.25 -5.05
C ALA A 34 14.76 -5.02 -5.69
N GLY A 35 15.53 -4.29 -6.50
CA GLY A 35 16.97 -4.47 -6.49
C GLY A 35 17.56 -3.90 -5.19
N PRO A 36 18.74 -4.38 -4.74
CA PRO A 36 19.41 -3.89 -3.52
C PRO A 36 19.86 -2.42 -3.56
N ARG A 37 19.44 -1.65 -4.57
CA ARG A 37 19.87 -0.27 -4.86
C ARG A 37 18.73 0.66 -5.26
N ASP A 38 17.47 0.22 -5.20
CA ASP A 38 16.35 1.00 -5.74
C ASP A 38 15.41 1.50 -4.64
N ASP A 39 14.93 2.73 -4.81
CA ASP A 39 13.95 3.41 -3.93
C ASP A 39 12.51 3.00 -4.27
N SER A 40 12.36 1.84 -4.91
CA SER A 40 11.06 1.32 -5.33
C SER A 40 10.15 0.99 -4.13
N PRO A 41 8.82 1.23 -4.25
CA PRO A 41 7.86 0.92 -3.22
C PRO A 41 7.82 -0.58 -2.90
N GLN A 42 7.84 -0.92 -1.63
CA GLN A 42 7.64 -2.29 -1.15
C GLN A 42 6.16 -2.52 -0.86
N ILE A 43 5.61 -3.63 -1.34
CA ILE A 43 4.17 -3.92 -1.24
C ILE A 43 3.95 -5.24 -0.50
N ALA A 44 3.16 -5.22 0.56
CA ALA A 44 2.76 -6.42 1.29
C ALA A 44 1.31 -6.76 1.00
N VAL A 45 1.05 -8.02 0.67
CA VAL A 45 -0.29 -8.52 0.34
C VAL A 45 -0.61 -9.71 1.24
N ASP A 46 -1.80 -9.72 1.84
CA ASP A 46 -2.29 -10.87 2.59
C ASP A 46 -2.53 -12.04 1.62
N ARG A 47 -1.97 -13.21 1.94
CA ARG A 47 -2.01 -14.37 1.04
C ARG A 47 -3.41 -14.97 0.93
N ALA A 48 -4.15 -14.97 2.03
CA ALA A 48 -5.44 -15.65 2.10
C ALA A 48 -6.51 -14.88 1.33
N THR A 49 -6.45 -13.56 1.38
CA THR A 49 -7.45 -12.65 0.82
C THR A 49 -6.99 -11.94 -0.45
N GLY A 50 -5.68 -11.93 -0.74
CA GLY A 50 -5.10 -11.17 -1.86
C GLY A 50 -5.13 -9.65 -1.64
N ARG A 51 -5.38 -9.19 -0.42
CA ARG A 51 -5.55 -7.78 -0.10
C ARG A 51 -4.24 -7.08 0.18
N LEU A 52 -4.10 -5.86 -0.32
CA LEU A 52 -3.00 -4.96 0.06
C LEU A 52 -3.08 -4.69 1.57
N VAL A 53 -2.00 -4.93 2.31
CA VAL A 53 -1.93 -4.67 3.76
C VAL A 53 -0.94 -3.58 4.11
N ARG A 54 0.11 -3.40 3.30
CA ARG A 54 1.14 -2.38 3.54
C ARG A 54 1.78 -1.93 2.24
N VAL A 55 2.08 -0.64 2.16
CA VAL A 55 3.01 -0.06 1.19
C VAL A 55 4.09 0.67 1.98
N THR A 56 5.35 0.48 1.61
CA THR A 56 6.47 1.25 2.17
C THR A 56 7.25 1.88 1.04
N GLU A 57 7.30 3.21 1.03
CA GLU A 57 8.08 4.00 0.10
C GLU A 57 9.29 4.56 0.82
N ARG A 58 10.44 4.56 0.14
CA ARG A 58 11.62 5.31 0.55
C ARG A 58 11.76 6.47 -0.42
N SER A 59 11.83 7.68 0.11
CA SER A 59 12.28 8.82 -0.70
C SER A 59 13.81 8.75 -0.79
N GLY A 60 14.34 8.66 -2.00
CA GLY A 60 15.77 8.84 -2.23
C GLY A 60 16.20 10.22 -1.76
N GLY A 61 17.11 10.28 -0.79
CA GLY A 61 17.77 11.52 -0.42
C GLY A 61 18.97 11.75 -1.34
N ASP A 62 19.19 12.99 -1.77
CA ASP A 62 20.39 13.39 -2.52
C ASP A 62 21.71 13.08 -1.77
N ASP A 63 21.63 12.76 -0.47
CA ASP A 63 22.78 12.55 0.44
C ASP A 63 23.14 11.06 0.70
N GLY A 64 22.71 10.13 -0.16
CA GLY A 64 23.17 8.73 -0.16
C GLY A 64 22.28 7.75 0.64
N PRO A 65 22.66 6.46 0.71
CA PRO A 65 21.78 5.35 1.12
C PRO A 65 21.34 5.36 2.59
N ALA A 66 21.80 6.34 3.39
CA ALA A 66 21.46 6.51 4.80
C ALA A 66 20.54 7.70 5.09
N ALA A 67 20.23 8.54 4.08
CA ALA A 67 19.44 9.77 4.25
C ALA A 67 17.97 9.67 3.81
N GLY A 68 17.53 8.50 3.33
CA GLY A 68 16.15 8.30 2.88
C GLY A 68 15.19 8.16 4.05
N HIS A 69 14.11 8.95 4.06
CA HIS A 69 12.97 8.73 4.95
C HIS A 69 12.08 7.61 4.39
N ALA A 70 11.68 6.67 5.24
CA ALA A 70 10.62 5.73 4.88
C ALA A 70 9.26 6.27 5.29
N VAL A 71 8.29 6.17 4.38
CA VAL A 71 6.86 6.35 4.66
C VAL A 71 6.20 4.99 4.50
N THR A 72 5.49 4.55 5.53
CA THR A 72 4.73 3.30 5.54
C THR A 72 3.24 3.60 5.67
N VAL A 73 2.46 3.03 4.76
CA VAL A 73 1.00 3.06 4.76
C VAL A 73 0.50 1.66 5.07
N GLU A 74 -0.24 1.49 6.16
CA GLU A 74 -0.89 0.23 6.52
C GLU A 74 -2.40 0.31 6.32
N LEU A 75 -2.98 -0.74 5.75
CA LEU A 75 -4.41 -0.84 5.46
C LEU A 75 -5.07 -1.83 6.42
N GLY A 76 -6.01 -1.32 7.22
CA GLY A 76 -6.86 -2.10 8.09
C GLY A 76 -8.16 -2.49 7.39
N TRP A 77 -8.42 -3.78 7.31
CA TRP A 77 -9.63 -4.34 6.68
C TRP A 77 -10.68 -4.71 7.72
N PRO A 78 -11.97 -4.47 7.43
CA PRO A 78 -13.04 -4.76 8.38
C PRO A 78 -13.13 -6.26 8.67
N ALA A 79 -12.97 -6.63 9.95
CA ALA A 79 -13.09 -8.03 10.39
C ALA A 79 -14.54 -8.54 10.31
N ALA A 80 -15.53 -7.65 10.50
CA ALA A 80 -16.95 -7.97 10.45
C ALA A 80 -17.51 -8.06 9.01
N ALA A 81 -16.77 -7.56 8.01
CA ALA A 81 -17.14 -7.60 6.60
C ALA A 81 -15.93 -8.06 5.76
N PRO A 82 -15.47 -9.31 5.92
CA PRO A 82 -14.27 -9.82 5.28
C PRO A 82 -14.35 -9.85 3.75
N GLU A 83 -15.50 -9.58 3.14
CA GLU A 83 -15.72 -9.40 1.70
C GLU A 83 -15.67 -7.95 1.24
N SER A 84 -15.55 -6.96 2.15
CA SER A 84 -15.51 -5.54 1.80
C SER A 84 -14.41 -5.22 0.78
N PRO A 85 -14.71 -4.56 -0.35
CA PRO A 85 -13.71 -4.27 -1.35
C PRO A 85 -12.74 -3.13 -0.94
N PHE A 86 -12.99 -2.41 0.16
CA PHE A 86 -12.09 -1.34 0.62
C PHE A 86 -11.74 -1.45 2.12
N PRO A 87 -10.60 -0.87 2.55
CA PRO A 87 -10.21 -0.85 3.95
C PRO A 87 -11.06 0.11 4.77
N GLU A 88 -11.15 -0.12 6.08
CA GLU A 88 -11.83 0.77 7.05
C GLU A 88 -10.86 1.71 7.76
N ARG A 89 -9.56 1.45 7.65
CA ARG A 89 -8.52 2.20 8.34
C ARG A 89 -7.28 2.33 7.49
N VAL A 90 -6.67 3.51 7.51
CA VAL A 90 -5.33 3.75 6.95
C VAL A 90 -4.46 4.33 8.04
N THR A 91 -3.30 3.73 8.28
CA THR A 91 -2.27 4.28 9.17
C THR A 91 -1.08 4.71 8.32
N ILE A 92 -0.68 5.97 8.41
CA ILE A 92 0.48 6.53 7.72
C ILE A 92 1.54 6.83 8.77
N ALA A 93 2.69 6.19 8.66
CA ALA A 93 3.83 6.36 9.55
C ALA A 93 5.07 6.80 8.76
N GLN A 94 5.80 7.78 9.28
CA GLN A 94 7.09 8.22 8.76
C GLN A 94 8.13 8.12 9.87
N ASP A 95 9.37 7.78 9.51
CA ASP A 95 10.46 7.70 10.48
C ASP A 95 10.62 9.00 11.29
N GLY A 96 10.58 8.87 12.61
CA GLY A 96 10.69 10.00 13.54
C GLY A 96 9.41 10.84 13.73
N ALA A 97 8.33 10.54 13.00
CA ALA A 97 7.05 11.22 13.13
C ALA A 97 6.02 10.38 13.91
N ARG A 98 5.01 11.05 14.48
CA ARG A 98 3.83 10.35 15.03
C ARG A 98 2.96 9.84 13.88
N PRO A 99 2.48 8.59 13.92
CA PRO A 99 1.59 8.08 12.89
C PRO A 99 0.26 8.85 12.82
N VAL A 100 -0.23 9.04 11.60
CA VAL A 100 -1.59 9.54 11.33
C VAL A 100 -2.50 8.35 11.08
N VAL A 101 -3.65 8.31 11.75
CA VAL A 101 -4.65 7.24 11.58
C VAL A 101 -5.93 7.85 11.04
N LEU A 102 -6.38 7.32 9.90
CA LEU A 102 -7.60 7.73 9.22
C LEU A 102 -8.61 6.60 9.32
N GLY A 103 -9.79 6.90 9.87
CA GLY A 103 -10.97 6.05 9.73
C GLY A 103 -11.63 6.32 8.38
N LEU A 104 -11.83 5.28 7.58
CA LEU A 104 -12.48 5.40 6.29
C LEU A 104 -13.96 5.06 6.44
N SER A 105 -14.79 5.91 5.86
CA SER A 105 -16.21 5.65 5.66
C SER A 105 -16.45 5.51 4.16
N PHE A 106 -17.18 4.48 3.78
CA PHE A 106 -17.43 4.16 2.38
C PHE A 106 -18.53 5.09 1.86
N VAL A 107 -18.32 5.59 0.65
CA VAL A 107 -19.36 6.25 -0.14
C VAL A 107 -19.66 5.32 -1.32
N SER A 108 -20.93 4.99 -1.51
CA SER A 108 -21.38 4.13 -2.60
C SER A 108 -21.54 4.92 -3.88
N VAL A 109 -21.34 4.25 -5.02
CA VAL A 109 -21.68 4.82 -6.33
C VAL A 109 -23.20 5.07 -6.34
N GLY A 110 -23.60 6.34 -6.27
CA GLY A 110 -25.00 6.77 -6.19
C GLY A 110 -25.36 7.57 -4.94
N ASP A 111 -24.49 7.59 -3.93
CA ASP A 111 -24.68 8.47 -2.77
C ASP A 111 -24.52 9.94 -3.19
N PRO A 112 -25.34 10.86 -2.65
CA PRO A 112 -25.20 12.28 -2.94
C PRO A 112 -23.87 12.78 -2.38
N LEU A 113 -23.02 13.29 -3.27
CA LEU A 113 -21.80 14.00 -2.90
C LEU A 113 -22.02 15.49 -3.17
N ASP A 114 -21.68 16.31 -2.19
CA ASP A 114 -21.67 17.75 -2.36
C ASP A 114 -20.57 18.13 -3.36
N ALA A 115 -20.95 18.87 -4.41
CA ALA A 115 -20.02 19.30 -5.45
C ALA A 115 -18.93 20.23 -4.89
N ASP A 116 -19.21 20.93 -3.79
CA ASP A 116 -18.27 21.82 -3.12
C ASP A 116 -17.10 21.05 -2.48
N LEU A 117 -17.22 19.74 -2.26
CA LEU A 117 -16.09 18.88 -1.83
C LEU A 117 -14.97 18.81 -2.87
N PHE A 118 -15.28 19.11 -4.14
CA PHE A 118 -14.34 19.12 -5.25
C PHE A 118 -13.90 20.53 -5.65
N ALA A 119 -14.45 21.56 -5.01
CA ALA A 119 -14.04 22.94 -5.25
C ALA A 119 -12.59 23.15 -4.74
N PRO A 120 -11.77 23.96 -5.44
CA PRO A 120 -10.45 24.32 -4.95
C PRO A 120 -10.55 24.90 -3.54
N LEU A 121 -9.66 24.47 -2.64
CA LEU A 121 -9.58 25.02 -1.29
C LEU A 121 -9.42 26.55 -1.37
N GLY A 122 -10.42 27.31 -0.87
CA GLY A 122 -10.46 28.77 -0.92
C GLY A 122 -11.37 29.38 -1.99
N ALA A 123 -11.99 28.57 -2.86
CA ALA A 123 -13.12 29.02 -3.66
C ALA A 123 -14.33 29.26 -2.73
N SER A 124 -14.98 30.42 -2.85
CA SER A 124 -16.26 30.64 -2.16
C SER A 124 -17.30 29.67 -2.70
N PRO A 125 -18.18 29.09 -1.86
CA PRO A 125 -19.25 28.24 -2.34
C PRO A 125 -20.09 29.01 -3.36
N SER A 126 -20.47 28.33 -4.45
CA SER A 126 -21.35 28.94 -5.45
C SER A 126 -22.76 29.10 -4.83
N PRO A 127 -23.44 30.24 -5.07
CA PRO A 127 -24.76 30.52 -4.50
C PRO A 127 -25.87 29.59 -5.01
#